data_AF-A0A3D2K8K6-F1
#
_entry.id   AF-A0A3D2K8K6-F1
#
_cell.length_a   1.000
_cell.length_b   1.000
_cell.length_c   1.000
_cell.angle_alpha   90.00
_cell.angle_beta   90.00
_cell.angle_gamma   90.00
#
_symmetry.space_group_name_H-M   'P 1'
#
loop_
_entity.id
_entity.type
_entity.pdbx_description
1 polymer ?
#
loop_
_entity_poly.entity_id
_entity_poly.type
_entity_poly.pdbx_seq_one_letter_code
_entity_poly.pdbx_strand_id
1 'polypeptide(L)'
;MILQEIRERLFALRDEKYKNFQAALIPTVPSDTFIGVRTPDLRALAKEFAKREDAPLFLAALPHDTFDENQLHTFLLCEIKDFDRCLAEVDRFLPYVDNWETC
;
A
#
# COMPACT_ATOMS: atom_id res chain seq x y z
N MET A 1 -0.49 15.68 7.44
CA MET A 1 0.62 14.70 7.55
C MET A 1 0.45 13.70 6.43
N ILE A 2 1.52 13.21 5.80
CA ILE A 2 1.46 12.35 4.61
C ILE A 2 0.50 11.14 4.74
N LEU A 3 0.38 10.54 5.93
CA LEU A 3 -0.53 9.42 6.18
C LEU A 3 -1.99 9.79 5.92
N GLN A 4 -2.43 10.95 6.43
CA GLN A 4 -3.79 11.43 6.23
C GLN A 4 -4.06 11.72 4.76
N GLU A 5 -3.10 12.33 4.07
CA GLU A 5 -3.22 12.63 2.64
C GLU A 5 -3.30 11.35 1.80
N ILE A 6 -2.46 10.36 2.07
CA ILE A 6 -2.51 9.04 1.42
C ILE A 6 -3.89 8.42 1.62
N ARG A 7 -4.40 8.39 2.86
CA ARG A 7 -5.71 7.83 3.16
C ARG A 7 -6.82 8.55 2.40
N GLU A 8 -6.82 9.88 2.41
CA GLU A 8 -7.78 10.69 1.64
C GLU A 8 -7.71 10.38 0.13
N ARG A 9 -6.51 10.22 -0.43
CA ARG A 9 -6.31 9.87 -1.85
C ARG A 9 -6.78 8.46 -2.18
N LEU A 10 -6.52 7.48 -1.31
CA LEU A 10 -7.01 6.11 -1.49
C LEU A 10 -8.54 6.06 -1.45
N PHE A 11 -9.17 6.70 -0.46
CA PHE A 11 -10.62 6.77 -0.36
C PHE A 11 -11.28 7.50 -1.54
N ALA A 12 -10.62 8.52 -2.09
CA ALA A 12 -11.11 9.21 -3.30
C ALA A 12 -11.11 8.32 -4.55
N LEU A 13 -10.32 7.24 -4.57
CA LEU A 13 -10.20 6.28 -5.66
C LEU A 13 -10.97 4.96 -5.40
N ARG A 14 -11.79 4.93 -4.35
CA ARG A 14 -12.58 3.75 -3.95
C ARG A 14 -13.48 3.26 -5.09
N ASP A 15 -13.41 1.96 -5.36
CA ASP A 15 -14.34 1.22 -6.21
C ASP A 15 -14.94 0.04 -5.42
N GLU A 16 -16.20 0.18 -4.98
CA GLU A 16 -16.90 -0.84 -4.19
C GLU A 16 -17.05 -2.18 -4.91
N LYS A 17 -17.17 -2.18 -6.25
CA LYS A 17 -17.26 -3.44 -7.00
C LYS A 17 -15.91 -4.15 -7.00
N TYR A 18 -14.83 -3.39 -7.12
CA TYR A 18 -13.48 -3.93 -7.08
C TYR A 18 -13.10 -4.42 -5.68
N LYS A 19 -13.45 -3.64 -4.64
CA LYS A 19 -13.35 -4.05 -3.24
C LYS A 19 -13.96 -5.44 -3.02
N ASN A 20 -15.21 -5.63 -3.41
CA ASN A 20 -15.93 -6.89 -3.21
C ASN A 20 -15.28 -8.04 -4.00
N PHE A 21 -14.77 -7.76 -5.20
CA PHE A 21 -14.03 -8.73 -5.99
C PHE A 21 -12.72 -9.16 -5.30
N GLN A 22 -11.91 -8.21 -4.83
CA GLN A 22 -10.64 -8.49 -4.13
C GLN A 22 -10.86 -9.23 -2.81
N ALA A 23 -11.80 -8.78 -1.98
CA ALA A 23 -12.11 -9.42 -0.71
C ALA A 23 -12.58 -10.87 -0.88
N ALA A 24 -13.25 -11.20 -2.00
CA ALA A 24 -13.62 -12.57 -2.33
C ALA A 24 -12.41 -13.45 -2.75
N LEU A 25 -11.35 -12.85 -3.32
CA LEU A 25 -10.11 -13.55 -3.68
C LEU A 25 -9.16 -13.77 -2.49
N ILE A 26 -9.27 -12.93 -1.45
CA ILE A 26 -8.40 -12.96 -0.27
C ILE A 26 -9.25 -13.06 1.00
N PRO A 27 -9.87 -14.23 1.26
CA PRO A 27 -10.79 -14.39 2.38
C PRO A 27 -10.10 -14.37 3.76
N THR A 28 -8.76 -14.41 3.79
CA THR A 28 -7.95 -14.34 5.03
C THR A 28 -7.82 -12.91 5.55
N VAL A 29 -8.08 -11.91 4.72
CA VAL A 29 -8.02 -10.49 5.11
C VAL A 29 -9.46 -9.99 5.37
N PRO A 30 -9.73 -9.29 6.48
CA PRO A 30 -11.06 -8.78 6.78
C PRO A 30 -11.57 -7.84 5.68
N SER A 31 -12.81 -8.03 5.23
CA SER A 31 -13.36 -7.30 4.07
C SER A 31 -13.50 -5.79 4.27
N ASP A 32 -13.52 -5.32 5.52
CA ASP A 32 -13.58 -3.91 5.90
C ASP A 32 -12.25 -3.18 5.71
N THR A 33 -11.11 -3.89 5.65
CA THR A 33 -9.79 -3.29 5.39
C THR A 33 -9.56 -2.95 3.92
N PHE A 34 -10.38 -3.47 3.01
CA PHE A 34 -10.31 -3.14 1.59
C PHE A 34 -11.04 -1.82 1.30
N ILE A 35 -10.33 -0.88 0.67
CA ILE A 35 -10.88 0.34 0.08
C ILE A 35 -11.34 0.05 -1.34
N GLY A 36 -10.59 -0.75 -2.11
CA GLY A 36 -10.91 -1.12 -3.49
C GLY A 36 -10.30 -0.18 -4.52
N VAL A 37 -9.03 0.20 -4.35
CA VAL A 37 -8.28 1.05 -5.28
C VAL A 37 -7.64 0.18 -6.36
N ARG A 38 -7.81 0.56 -7.63
CA ARG A 38 -7.27 -0.21 -8.76
C ARG A 38 -5.74 -0.14 -8.78
N THR A 39 -5.10 -1.26 -9.17
CA THR A 39 -3.63 -1.35 -9.27
C THR A 39 -2.97 -0.23 -10.10
N PRO A 40 -3.51 0.20 -11.26
CA PRO A 40 -2.93 1.31 -12.01
C PRO A 40 -2.89 2.62 -11.21
N ASP A 41 -3.93 2.90 -10.42
CA ASP A 41 -4.01 4.11 -9.60
C ASP A 41 -3.03 4.04 -8.42
N LEU A 42 -2.92 2.87 -7.76
CA LEU A 42 -1.91 2.64 -6.71
C LEU A 42 -0.48 2.84 -7.23
N ARG A 43 -0.16 2.33 -8.42
CA ARG A 43 1.16 2.54 -9.04
C ARG A 43 1.39 4.00 -9.41
N ALA A 44 0.36 4.72 -9.83
CA ALA A 44 0.47 6.16 -10.11
C ALA A 44 0.75 6.95 -8.83
N LEU A 45 0.02 6.66 -7.75
CA LEU A 45 0.25 7.24 -6.42
C LEU A 45 1.65 6.93 -5.91
N ALA A 46 2.12 5.68 -6.00
CA ALA A 46 3.46 5.30 -5.55
C ALA A 46 4.55 6.13 -6.27
N LYS A 47 4.45 6.31 -7.58
CA LYS A 47 5.39 7.15 -8.36
C LYS A 47 5.33 8.63 -7.98
N GLU A 48 4.16 9.13 -7.58
CA GLU A 48 3.97 10.49 -7.09
C GLU A 48 4.64 10.66 -5.72
N PHE A 49 4.28 9.81 -4.75
CA PHE A 49 4.77 9.87 -3.38
C PHE A 49 6.27 9.52 -3.27
N ALA A 50 6.81 8.63 -4.11
CA ALA A 50 8.24 8.27 -4.09
C ALA A 50 9.19 9.46 -4.30
N LYS A 51 8.70 10.56 -4.87
CA LYS A 51 9.47 11.80 -5.10
C LYS A 51 9.47 12.74 -3.89
N ARG A 52 8.68 12.45 -2.86
CA ARG A 52 8.53 13.33 -1.69
C ARG A 52 9.50 12.95 -0.59
N GLU A 53 10.02 13.98 0.08
CA GLU A 53 10.95 13.82 1.21
C GLU A 53 10.28 13.17 2.43
N ASP A 54 8.96 13.31 2.58
CA ASP A 54 8.19 12.76 3.69
C ASP A 54 7.65 11.33 3.44
N ALA A 55 7.87 10.75 2.26
CA ALA A 55 7.49 9.37 1.93
C ALA A 55 8.00 8.30 2.92
N PRO A 56 9.24 8.39 3.45
CA PRO A 56 9.73 7.44 4.46
C PRO A 56 8.88 7.41 5.75
N LEU A 57 8.14 8.48 6.07
CA LEU A 57 7.24 8.47 7.22
C LEU A 57 6.08 7.49 7.02
N PHE A 58 5.60 7.31 5.79
CA PHE A 58 4.57 6.32 5.46
C PHE A 58 5.13 4.90 5.51
N LEU A 59 6.32 4.66 4.93
CA LEU A 59 6.98 3.35 5.00
C LEU A 59 7.27 2.93 6.45
N ALA A 60 7.54 3.91 7.32
CA ALA A 60 7.78 3.67 8.74
C ALA A 60 6.51 3.44 9.58
N ALA A 61 5.33 3.79 9.07
CA ALA A 61 4.06 3.76 9.79
C ALA A 61 3.40 2.37 9.71
N LEU A 62 4.06 1.38 10.29
CA LEU A 62 3.59 0.00 10.33
C LEU A 62 3.03 -0.36 11.72
N PRO A 63 2.00 -1.22 11.81
CA PRO A 63 1.24 -1.81 10.70
C PRO A 63 0.31 -0.81 10.00
N HIS A 64 -0.05 -1.09 8.75
CA HIS A 64 -1.06 -0.33 8.00
C HIS A 64 -2.48 -0.78 8.38
N ASP A 65 -3.44 0.13 8.27
CA ASP A 65 -4.84 -0.12 8.68
C ASP A 65 -5.65 -0.80 7.55
N THR A 66 -5.24 -0.62 6.30
CA THR A 66 -5.98 -1.08 5.12
C THR A 66 -5.13 -1.92 4.19
N PHE A 67 -5.78 -2.85 3.48
CA PHE A 67 -5.14 -3.66 2.46
C PHE A 67 -4.51 -2.78 1.36
N ASP A 68 -5.21 -1.74 0.95
CA ASP A 68 -4.74 -0.82 -0.11
C ASP A 68 -3.52 0.02 0.34
N GLU A 69 -3.38 0.34 1.63
CA GLU A 69 -2.15 0.95 2.18
C GLU A 69 -0.97 -0.04 2.10
N ASN A 70 -1.18 -1.35 2.37
CA ASN A 70 -0.17 -2.38 2.15
C ASN A 70 0.24 -2.48 0.67
N GLN A 71 -0.71 -2.46 -0.25
CA GLN A 71 -0.41 -2.48 -1.69
C GLN A 71 0.32 -1.20 -2.14
N LEU A 72 -0.03 -0.03 -1.59
CA LEU A 72 0.71 1.20 -1.88
C LEU A 72 2.15 1.13 -1.35
N HIS A 73 2.36 0.57 -0.16
CA HIS A 73 3.69 0.36 0.43
C HIS A 73 4.56 -0.48 -0.52
N THR A 74 4.07 -1.62 -1.00
CA THR A 74 4.87 -2.49 -1.90
C THR A 74 5.25 -1.80 -3.20
N PHE A 75 4.37 -0.98 -3.78
CA PHE A 75 4.71 -0.18 -4.95
C PHE A 75 5.70 0.94 -4.66
N LEU A 76 5.69 1.54 -3.47
CA LEU A 76 6.70 2.51 -3.07
C LEU A 76 8.09 1.86 -2.90
N LEU A 77 8.16 0.64 -2.37
CA LEU A 77 9.43 -0.13 -2.30
C LEU A 77 10.03 -0.34 -3.70
N CYS A 78 9.18 -0.64 -4.69
CA CYS A 78 9.60 -0.79 -6.09
C CYS A 78 10.20 0.49 -6.72
N GLU A 79 9.93 1.66 -6.14
CA GLU A 79 10.52 2.93 -6.59
C GLU A 79 11.89 3.22 -5.96
N ILE A 80 12.29 2.48 -4.91
CA ILE A 80 13.63 2.59 -4.31
C ILE A 80 14.65 1.96 -5.25
N LYS A 81 15.57 2.78 -5.78
CA LYS A 81 16.62 2.31 -6.72
C LYS A 81 17.88 1.79 -6.03
N ASP A 82 18.12 2.25 -4.80
CA ASP A 82 19.23 1.77 -3.99
C ASP A 82 18.89 0.38 -3.43
N PHE A 83 19.71 -0.61 -3.77
CA PHE A 83 19.43 -2.00 -3.45
C PHE A 83 19.44 -2.27 -1.94
N ASP A 84 20.46 -1.82 -1.23
CA ASP A 84 20.62 -2.08 0.20
C ASP A 84 19.49 -1.43 1.01
N ARG A 85 19.11 -0.21 0.64
CA ARG A 85 17.95 0.46 1.22
C ARG A 85 16.65 -0.27 0.88
N CYS A 86 16.46 -0.71 -0.36
CA CYS A 86 15.27 -1.44 -0.75
C CYS A 86 15.13 -2.74 0.06
N LEU A 87 16.22 -3.50 0.18
CA LEU A 87 16.25 -4.73 0.97
C LEU A 87 15.90 -4.46 2.44
N ALA A 88 16.48 -3.43 3.05
CA ALA A 88 16.19 -3.07 4.44
C ALA A 88 14.72 -2.68 4.67
N GLU A 89 14.10 -1.94 3.74
CA GLU A 89 12.68 -1.57 3.85
C GLU A 89 11.76 -2.77 3.55
N VAL A 90 12.14 -3.67 2.64
CA VAL A 90 11.43 -4.94 2.41
C VAL A 90 11.46 -5.81 3.68
N ASP A 91 12.63 -6.01 4.29
CA ASP A 91 12.77 -6.78 5.53
C ASP A 91 11.95 -6.18 6.68
N ARG A 92 11.84 -4.84 6.72
CA ARG A 92 10.99 -4.14 7.68
C ARG A 92 9.50 -4.39 7.45
N PHE A 93 9.07 -4.46 6.19
CA PHE A 93 7.67 -4.67 5.81
C PHE A 93 7.23 -6.13 5.90
N LEU A 94 8.13 -7.08 5.63
CA LEU A 94 7.84 -8.50 5.52
C LEU A 94 7.05 -9.11 6.70
N PRO A 95 7.28 -8.74 7.98
CA PRO A 95 6.50 -9.26 9.12
C PRO A 95 5.00 -8.90 9.08
N TYR A 96 4.61 -7.93 8.25
CA TYR A 96 3.23 -7.44 8.12
C TYR A 96 2.51 -7.98 6.88
N VAL A 97 3.18 -8.78 6.05
CA VAL A 97 2.56 -9.44 4.89
C VAL A 97 1.71 -10.61 5.38
N ASP A 98 0.40 -10.51 5.20
CA ASP A 98 -0.61 -11.46 5.71
C ASP A 98 -1.39 -12.19 4.60
N ASN A 99 -1.07 -11.92 3.34
CA ASN A 99 -1.78 -12.46 2.19
C ASN A 99 -0.90 -12.59 0.93
N TRP A 100 -1.39 -13.33 -0.05
CA TRP A 100 -0.65 -13.67 -1.27
C TRP A 100 -0.56 -12.54 -2.29
N GLU A 101 -1.47 -11.54 -2.29
CA GLU A 101 -1.45 -10.42 -3.23
C GLU A 101 -0.45 -9.34 -2.80
N THR A 102 -0.15 -9.26 -1.50
CA THR A 102 0.86 -8.37 -0.94
C THR A 102 2.28 -8.95 -1.02
N CYS A 103 2.41 -10.29 -1.03
CA CYS A 103 3.69 -10.99 -1.15
C CYS A 103 4.38 -10.75 -2.50
#